data_AF-A0AAW9KUI3-F1
#
_entry.id   AF-A0AAW9KUI3-F1
#
_cell.length_a   1.000
_cell.length_b   1.000
_cell.length_c   1.000
_cell.angle_alpha   90.00
_cell.angle_beta   90.00
_cell.angle_gamma   90.00
#
_symmetry.space_group_name_H-M   'P 1'
#
loop_
_entity.id
_entity.type
_entity.pdbx_description
1 polymer ?
#
loop_
_entity_poly.entity_id
_entity_poly.type
_entity_poly.pdbx_seq_one_letter_code
_entity_poly.pdbx_strand_id
1 'polypeptide(L)'
;KTSENLNETTQNAKNLSPLEQANAEKLAKLESEKLESEKEFTRLKEQEQARKAALKKKLEHERGNAGNIESQTKIEVGEDIPTQTQAQLPKSRVRLNEREIYDLDYAIVKAKDLKPSFTTGGTQKRTDMNEEQIKSIAENFDPKKIFGSGGFEDLPIILHDGQVIAGNHRIQGMLNFTPKSRFAYERAIKEYYHIDLKPDELLVRKPNKRLNNTEINNLAASSNQGRFNSESDHAIAVLSHYEAKLKELDQKLNADSIYSLKNIVAKNLNFDKATHPNVGDSNLALLMFNMPRTKTQGI
;
A
#
# COMPACT_ATOMS: atom_id res chain seq x y z
N LYS A 1 55.71 -65.05 -9.18
CA LYS A 1 55.29 -63.72 -9.69
C LYS A 1 53.85 -63.90 -10.18
N THR A 2 52.84 -63.61 -9.34
CA THR A 2 52.04 -62.34 -9.30
C THR A 2 51.24 -62.14 -10.60
N SER A 3 49.94 -61.84 -10.66
CA SER A 3 48.95 -61.23 -9.73
C SER A 3 47.58 -61.29 -10.46
N GLU A 4 46.50 -61.85 -9.92
CA GLU A 4 45.45 -61.24 -9.07
C GLU A 4 44.83 -59.90 -9.54
N ASN A 5 43.48 -59.88 -9.44
CA ASN A 5 42.53 -58.76 -9.32
C ASN A 5 41.98 -58.07 -10.59
N LEU A 6 40.88 -58.63 -11.11
CA LEU A 6 39.79 -57.87 -11.73
C LEU A 6 38.89 -57.33 -10.61
N ASN A 7 39.11 -56.07 -10.26
CA ASN A 7 38.26 -55.28 -9.36
C ASN A 7 36.96 -54.92 -10.12
N GLU A 8 35.93 -55.75 -10.01
CA GLU A 8 34.55 -55.34 -10.26
C GLU A 8 33.89 -55.00 -8.92
N THR A 9 34.08 -53.76 -8.47
CA THR A 9 33.19 -53.16 -7.48
C THR A 9 31.86 -52.80 -8.15
N THR A 10 31.02 -53.80 -8.41
CA THR A 10 29.58 -53.57 -8.56
C THR A 10 29.04 -53.25 -7.18
N GLN A 11 28.86 -51.95 -6.92
CA GLN A 11 28.11 -51.47 -5.77
C GLN A 11 26.77 -52.21 -5.75
N ASN A 12 26.52 -52.96 -4.69
CA ASN A 12 25.23 -53.56 -4.38
C ASN A 12 24.15 -52.46 -4.39
N ALA A 13 23.50 -52.27 -5.55
CA ALA A 13 22.21 -51.63 -5.61
C ALA A 13 21.27 -52.56 -4.85
N LYS A 14 21.04 -52.23 -3.58
CA LYS A 14 20.11 -52.92 -2.70
C LYS A 14 18.73 -52.79 -3.35
N ASN A 15 18.35 -53.77 -4.17
CA ASN A 15 17.04 -53.88 -4.80
C ASN A 15 16.02 -54.14 -3.68
N LEU A 16 15.61 -53.04 -3.03
CA LEU A 16 14.51 -53.01 -2.08
C LEU A 16 13.30 -53.67 -2.74
N SER A 17 12.64 -54.57 -2.01
CA SER A 17 11.41 -55.18 -2.50
C SER A 17 10.37 -54.09 -2.79
N PRO A 18 9.39 -54.32 -3.69
CA PRO A 18 8.34 -53.34 -3.99
C PRO A 18 7.60 -52.84 -2.73
N LEU A 19 7.50 -53.68 -1.70
CA LEU A 19 6.90 -53.34 -0.40
C LEU A 19 7.80 -52.38 0.42
N GLU A 20 9.11 -52.59 0.39
CA GLU A 20 10.08 -51.72 1.08
C GLU A 20 10.21 -50.35 0.38
N GLN A 21 10.13 -50.31 -0.96
CA GLN A 21 10.07 -49.06 -1.73
C GLN A 21 8.79 -48.27 -1.40
N ALA A 22 7.62 -48.92 -1.41
CA ALA A 22 6.35 -48.28 -1.05
C ALA A 22 6.35 -47.75 0.40
N ASN A 23 6.98 -48.47 1.33
CA ASN A 23 7.14 -48.00 2.71
C ASN A 23 8.08 -46.79 2.82
N ALA A 24 9.18 -46.77 2.07
CA ALA A 24 10.11 -45.64 2.02
C ALA A 24 9.45 -44.39 1.40
N GLU A 25 8.70 -44.54 0.32
CA GLU A 25 7.94 -43.46 -0.31
C GLU A 25 6.86 -42.91 0.62
N LYS A 26 6.14 -43.79 1.33
CA LYS A 26 5.13 -43.38 2.31
C LYS A 26 5.74 -42.60 3.48
N LEU A 27 6.90 -43.03 3.98
CA LEU A 27 7.63 -42.34 5.05
C LEU A 27 8.15 -40.98 4.58
N ALA A 28 8.75 -40.91 3.38
CA ALA A 28 9.22 -39.66 2.80
C ALA A 28 8.06 -38.67 2.57
N LYS A 29 6.90 -39.17 2.12
CA LYS A 29 5.69 -38.35 1.96
C LYS A 29 5.19 -37.81 3.30
N LEU A 30 5.09 -38.66 4.33
CA LEU A 30 4.69 -38.23 5.68
C LEU A 30 5.66 -37.20 6.29
N GLU A 31 6.96 -37.38 6.08
CA GLU A 31 7.98 -36.42 6.52
C GLU A 31 7.86 -35.09 5.77
N SER A 32 7.60 -35.13 4.46
CA SER A 32 7.34 -33.92 3.66
C SER A 32 6.08 -33.17 4.11
N GLU A 33 4.98 -33.89 4.36
CA GLU A 33 3.71 -33.33 4.83
C GLU A 33 3.87 -32.70 6.22
N LYS A 34 4.65 -33.34 7.11
CA LYS A 34 4.99 -32.78 8.42
C LYS A 34 5.83 -31.52 8.31
N LEU A 35 6.84 -31.51 7.43
CA LEU A 35 7.71 -30.35 7.21
C LEU A 35 6.92 -29.17 6.59
N GLU A 36 6.00 -29.44 5.67
CA GLU A 36 5.09 -28.44 5.11
C GLU A 36 4.13 -27.89 6.18
N SER A 37 3.54 -28.76 7.00
CA SER A 37 2.65 -28.35 8.08
C SER A 37 3.37 -27.51 9.15
N GLU A 38 4.61 -27.87 9.52
CA GLU A 38 5.43 -27.09 10.44
C GLU A 38 5.76 -25.72 9.85
N LYS A 39 6.14 -25.64 8.57
CA LYS A 39 6.37 -24.34 7.88
C LYS A 39 5.11 -23.49 7.85
N GLU A 40 3.96 -24.09 7.54
CA GLU A 40 2.68 -23.38 7.49
C GLU A 40 2.27 -22.87 8.88
N PHE A 41 2.40 -23.69 9.91
CA PHE A 41 2.14 -23.30 11.30
C PHE A 41 3.03 -22.14 11.74
N THR A 42 4.33 -22.19 11.38
CA THR A 42 5.29 -21.14 11.71
C THR A 42 4.92 -19.83 10.99
N ARG A 43 4.57 -19.90 9.70
CA ARG A 43 4.09 -18.75 8.92
C ARG A 43 2.84 -18.12 9.52
N LEU A 44 1.85 -18.93 9.91
CA LEU A 44 0.61 -18.44 10.53
C LEU A 44 0.87 -17.77 11.88
N LYS A 45 1.77 -18.34 12.69
CA LYS A 45 2.17 -17.76 13.99
C LYS A 45 2.88 -16.42 13.82
N GLU A 46 3.79 -16.30 12.85
CA GLU A 46 4.47 -15.04 12.52
C GLU A 46 3.46 -13.99 12.03
N GLN A 47 2.53 -14.38 11.16
CA GLN A 47 1.46 -13.51 10.68
C GLN A 47 0.55 -13.01 11.82
N GLU A 48 0.20 -13.90 12.77
CA GLU A 48 -0.59 -13.52 13.95
C GLU A 48 0.15 -12.51 14.84
N GLN A 49 1.44 -12.73 15.07
CA GLN A 49 2.28 -11.79 15.84
C GLN A 49 2.39 -10.43 15.14
N ALA A 50 2.62 -10.42 13.83
CA ALA A 50 2.66 -9.21 13.02
C ALA A 50 1.32 -8.44 13.10
N ARG A 51 0.20 -9.15 13.00
CA ARG A 51 -1.15 -8.56 13.13
C ARG A 51 -1.38 -7.96 14.51
N LYS A 52 -0.99 -8.64 15.58
CA LYS A 52 -1.09 -8.11 16.96
C LYS A 52 -0.23 -6.87 17.15
N ALA A 53 1.00 -6.87 16.61
CA ALA A 53 1.90 -5.72 16.69
C ALA A 53 1.37 -4.51 15.89
N ALA A 54 0.83 -4.75 14.69
CA ALA A 54 0.22 -3.73 13.85
C ALA A 54 -1.03 -3.13 14.51
N LEU A 55 -1.90 -3.98 15.09
CA LEU A 55 -3.07 -3.54 15.85
C LEU A 55 -2.67 -2.69 17.07
N LYS A 56 -1.66 -3.11 17.83
CA LYS A 56 -1.16 -2.34 18.98
C LYS A 56 -0.66 -0.96 18.56
N LYS A 57 0.13 -0.88 17.48
CA LYS A 57 0.60 0.41 16.93
C LYS A 57 -0.54 1.28 16.43
N LYS A 58 -1.56 0.70 15.79
CA LYS A 58 -2.77 1.42 15.36
C LYS A 58 -3.49 2.00 16.58
N LEU A 59 -3.72 1.21 17.62
CA LEU A 59 -4.36 1.67 18.85
C LEU A 59 -3.54 2.75 19.56
N GLU A 60 -2.21 2.63 19.61
CA GLU A 60 -1.33 3.67 20.16
C GLU A 60 -1.38 4.96 19.33
N HIS A 61 -1.41 4.85 18.00
CA HIS A 61 -1.55 5.99 17.11
C HIS A 61 -2.91 6.68 17.22
N GLU A 62 -4.00 5.90 17.26
CA GLU A 62 -5.36 6.39 17.49
C GLU A 62 -5.49 7.04 18.88
N ARG A 63 -4.87 6.46 19.91
CA ARG A 63 -4.80 7.04 21.27
C ARG A 63 -4.00 8.34 21.30
N GLY A 64 -2.87 8.41 20.61
CA GLY A 64 -2.05 9.62 20.49
C GLY A 64 -2.73 10.75 19.70
N ASN A 65 -3.64 10.38 18.78
CA ASN A 65 -4.45 11.31 18.01
C ASN A 65 -5.86 11.53 18.58
N ALA A 66 -6.18 10.99 19.77
CA ALA A 66 -7.51 11.05 20.34
C ALA A 66 -7.99 12.50 20.49
N GLY A 67 -8.89 12.93 19.59
CA GLY A 67 -9.42 14.29 19.50
C GLY A 67 -9.27 14.95 18.12
N ASN A 68 -8.32 14.51 17.31
CA ASN A 68 -8.07 15.05 15.96
C ASN A 68 -8.78 14.19 14.89
N ILE A 69 -9.24 14.83 13.80
CA ILE A 69 -9.58 14.10 12.56
C ILE A 69 -8.27 13.54 12.02
N GLU A 70 -8.27 12.37 11.38
CA GLU A 70 -7.03 11.76 10.85
C GLU A 70 -6.34 12.60 9.76
N SER A 71 -7.07 13.56 9.18
CA SER A 71 -6.55 14.63 8.32
C SER A 71 -5.77 15.72 9.06
N GLN A 72 -5.94 15.80 10.37
CA GLN A 72 -5.26 16.71 11.30
C GLN A 72 -4.12 16.03 12.06
N THR A 73 -3.89 14.74 11.81
CA THR A 73 -2.71 14.04 12.31
C THR A 73 -1.45 14.75 11.79
N LYS A 74 -0.56 15.13 12.70
CA LYS A 74 0.68 15.81 12.35
C LYS A 74 1.62 14.81 11.67
N ILE A 75 1.88 15.04 10.38
CA ILE A 75 2.93 14.32 9.65
C ILE A 75 4.21 15.15 9.79
N GLU A 76 5.25 14.56 10.37
CA GLU A 76 6.56 15.19 10.42
C GLU A 76 7.25 14.94 9.08
N VAL A 77 7.35 16.00 8.27
CA VAL A 77 8.10 15.99 7.01
C VAL A 77 9.52 16.43 7.34
N GLY A 78 10.49 15.58 6.99
CA GLY A 78 11.91 15.83 7.22
C GLY A 78 12.53 16.76 6.18
N GLU A 79 13.87 16.73 6.12
CA GLU A 79 14.63 17.47 5.12
C GLU A 79 14.48 16.89 3.71
N ASP A 80 14.65 17.75 2.71
CA ASP A 80 14.52 17.36 1.31
C ASP A 80 15.61 16.39 0.89
N ILE A 81 15.20 15.35 0.17
CA ILE A 81 16.14 14.45 -0.49
C ILE A 81 16.58 15.04 -1.84
N PRO A 82 17.78 14.71 -2.33
CA PRO A 82 18.19 15.07 -3.68
C PRO A 82 17.25 14.46 -4.73
N THR A 83 16.68 15.30 -5.59
CA THR A 83 15.80 14.86 -6.69
C THR A 83 16.17 15.52 -8.01
N GLN A 84 16.14 14.79 -9.12
CA GLN A 84 16.28 15.34 -10.46
C GLN A 84 14.90 15.42 -11.14
N THR A 85 14.27 16.59 -11.07
CA THR A 85 12.97 16.83 -11.70
C THR A 85 13.08 16.80 -13.23
N GLN A 86 12.16 16.10 -13.87
CA GLN A 86 12.09 15.93 -15.32
C GLN A 86 11.11 16.96 -15.91
N ALA A 87 11.57 18.19 -16.10
CA ALA A 87 10.75 19.31 -16.58
C ALA A 87 10.21 19.13 -18.01
N GLN A 88 10.83 18.25 -18.80
CA GLN A 88 10.42 17.90 -20.15
C GLN A 88 9.19 16.98 -20.20
N LEU A 89 8.89 16.27 -19.11
CA LEU A 89 7.71 15.42 -19.03
C LEU A 89 6.47 16.25 -18.64
N PRO A 90 5.31 16.03 -19.26
CA PRO A 90 4.08 16.69 -18.85
C PRO A 90 3.75 16.31 -17.41
N LYS A 91 3.23 17.25 -16.62
CA LYS A 91 2.88 17.00 -15.21
C LYS A 91 1.79 15.93 -15.13
N SER A 92 2.00 14.96 -14.24
CA SER A 92 0.94 14.04 -13.84
C SER A 92 -0.05 14.76 -12.93
N ARG A 93 -1.30 14.28 -12.86
CA ARG A 93 -2.31 14.81 -11.94
C ARG A 93 -2.99 13.72 -11.16
N VAL A 94 -3.31 14.04 -9.92
CA VAL A 94 -4.20 13.25 -9.08
C VAL A 94 -5.35 14.12 -8.64
N ARG A 95 -6.57 13.63 -8.85
CA ARG A 95 -7.82 14.32 -8.51
C ARG A 95 -8.48 13.57 -7.37
N LEU A 96 -8.72 14.26 -6.25
CA LEU A 96 -9.52 13.74 -5.14
C LEU A 96 -10.99 14.13 -5.33
N ASN A 97 -11.22 15.37 -5.78
CA ASN A 97 -12.50 15.92 -6.19
C ASN A 97 -12.25 17.12 -7.13
N GLU A 98 -13.30 17.86 -7.51
CA GLU A 98 -13.16 18.98 -8.45
C GLU A 98 -12.34 20.18 -7.94
N ARG A 99 -12.18 20.31 -6.62
CA ARG A 99 -11.41 21.41 -5.99
C ARG A 99 -9.98 20.99 -5.63
N GLU A 100 -9.80 19.72 -5.27
CA GLU A 100 -8.52 19.15 -4.83
C GLU A 100 -7.87 18.36 -5.97
N ILE A 101 -7.18 19.10 -6.83
CA ILE A 101 -6.36 18.58 -7.94
C ILE A 101 -4.90 18.87 -7.65
N TYR A 102 -4.10 17.81 -7.56
CA TYR A 102 -2.68 17.89 -7.26
C TYR A 102 -1.86 17.61 -8.52
N ASP A 103 -1.13 18.61 -8.97
CA ASP A 103 -0.13 18.48 -10.03
C ASP A 103 1.17 17.86 -9.45
N LEU A 104 1.68 16.86 -10.14
CA LEU A 104 2.85 16.09 -9.74
C LEU A 104 3.92 16.17 -10.83
N ASP A 105 5.14 16.52 -10.43
CA ASP A 105 6.31 16.47 -11.29
C ASP A 105 6.92 15.06 -11.26
N TYR A 106 7.40 14.59 -12.40
CA TYR A 106 8.23 13.39 -12.46
C TYR A 106 9.63 13.72 -11.95
N ALA A 107 10.18 12.88 -11.08
CA ALA A 107 11.50 13.08 -10.48
C ALA A 107 12.27 11.76 -10.40
N ILE A 108 13.56 11.82 -10.73
CA ILE A 108 14.49 10.72 -10.48
C ILE A 108 15.06 10.90 -9.07
N VAL A 109 15.00 9.82 -8.30
CA VAL A 109 15.49 9.77 -6.91
C VAL A 109 16.30 8.49 -6.70
N LYS A 110 17.20 8.49 -5.71
CA LYS A 110 17.93 7.28 -5.36
C LYS A 110 17.05 6.35 -4.54
N ALA A 111 17.18 5.05 -4.79
CA ALA A 111 16.47 4.00 -4.09
C ALA A 111 16.61 4.11 -2.56
N LYS A 112 17.83 4.40 -2.07
CA LYS A 112 18.12 4.53 -0.64
C LYS A 112 17.43 5.70 0.07
N ASP A 113 17.00 6.72 -0.69
CA ASP A 113 16.43 7.94 -0.12
C ASP A 113 14.89 7.82 0.02
N LEU A 114 14.29 6.77 -0.56
CA LEU A 114 12.87 6.47 -0.47
C LEU A 114 12.53 5.79 0.86
N LYS A 115 11.45 6.27 1.48
CA LYS A 115 11.00 5.84 2.81
C LYS A 115 9.56 5.31 2.71
N PRO A 116 9.35 4.10 2.17
CA PRO A 116 8.04 3.46 2.25
C PRO A 116 7.68 3.18 3.71
N SER A 117 6.41 3.40 4.06
CA SER A 117 5.90 3.15 5.41
C SER A 117 4.78 2.11 5.38
N PHE A 118 4.85 1.18 6.34
CA PHE A 118 3.86 0.11 6.55
C PHE A 118 3.22 0.17 7.94
N THR A 119 3.58 1.18 8.74
CA THR A 119 3.05 1.38 10.09
C THR A 119 2.16 2.61 10.11
N THR A 120 1.06 2.53 10.85
CA THR A 120 0.14 3.65 11.07
C THR A 120 0.86 4.84 11.70
N GLY A 121 0.64 6.03 11.14
CA GLY A 121 0.99 7.31 11.77
C GLY A 121 1.87 8.29 11.02
N GLY A 122 2.17 7.99 9.76
CA GLY A 122 2.72 8.96 8.80
C GLY A 122 1.85 9.02 7.55
N THR A 123 2.46 8.90 6.38
CA THR A 123 1.76 8.81 5.08
C THR A 123 1.02 7.48 4.85
N GLN A 124 1.19 6.49 5.73
CA GLN A 124 0.53 5.19 5.63
C GLN A 124 -0.75 5.14 6.48
N LYS A 125 -1.87 4.80 5.82
CA LYS A 125 -3.20 4.68 6.43
C LYS A 125 -3.68 3.23 6.63
N ARG A 126 -2.90 2.23 6.18
CA ARG A 126 -3.24 0.81 6.34
C ARG A 126 -2.58 0.18 7.56
N THR A 127 -3.27 -0.79 8.15
CA THR A 127 -2.75 -1.64 9.25
C THR A 127 -1.96 -2.84 8.74
N ASP A 128 -2.28 -3.34 7.54
CA ASP A 128 -1.77 -4.63 7.06
C ASP A 128 -0.83 -4.48 5.86
N MET A 129 0.42 -4.94 6.03
CA MET A 129 1.38 -5.14 4.95
C MET A 129 0.97 -6.38 4.13
N ASN A 130 1.03 -6.28 2.80
CA ASN A 130 0.76 -7.41 1.91
C ASN A 130 2.10 -7.86 1.31
N GLU A 131 2.70 -8.86 1.94
CA GLU A 131 4.00 -9.41 1.56
C GLU A 131 3.97 -10.09 0.19
N GLU A 132 2.89 -10.81 -0.13
CA GLU A 132 2.72 -11.48 -1.42
C GLU A 132 2.69 -10.48 -2.57
N GLN A 133 2.02 -9.34 -2.38
CA GLN A 133 2.00 -8.27 -3.36
C GLN A 133 3.40 -7.66 -3.55
N ILE A 134 4.12 -7.38 -2.46
CA ILE A 134 5.50 -6.85 -2.52
C ILE A 134 6.41 -7.83 -3.27
N LYS A 135 6.33 -9.12 -2.92
CA LYS A 135 7.10 -10.18 -3.56
C LYS A 135 6.76 -10.32 -5.05
N SER A 136 5.47 -10.28 -5.39
CA SER A 136 5.01 -10.31 -6.78
C SER A 136 5.59 -9.15 -7.60
N ILE A 137 5.62 -7.94 -7.04
CA ILE A 137 6.21 -6.76 -7.70
C ILE A 137 7.73 -6.92 -7.84
N ALA A 138 8.41 -7.41 -6.79
CA ALA A 138 9.86 -7.62 -6.77
C ALA A 138 10.33 -8.66 -7.81
N GLU A 139 9.60 -9.76 -7.95
CA GLU A 139 10.00 -10.92 -8.78
C GLU A 139 9.40 -10.89 -10.19
N ASN A 140 8.20 -10.33 -10.34
CA ASN A 140 7.41 -10.36 -11.57
C ASN A 140 6.86 -8.97 -11.91
N PHE A 141 7.75 -7.97 -11.94
CA PHE A 141 7.37 -6.61 -12.32
C PHE A 141 6.73 -6.57 -13.72
N ASP A 142 5.53 -6.00 -13.79
CA ASP A 142 4.79 -5.80 -15.03
C ASP A 142 4.59 -4.31 -15.30
N PRO A 143 5.28 -3.72 -16.30
CA PRO A 143 5.17 -2.30 -16.60
C PRO A 143 3.76 -1.87 -16.98
N LYS A 144 2.95 -2.76 -17.56
CA LYS A 144 1.57 -2.44 -18.00
C LYS A 144 0.62 -2.16 -16.84
N LYS A 145 0.96 -2.61 -15.63
CA LYS A 145 0.14 -2.36 -14.43
C LYS A 145 0.35 -0.96 -13.87
N ILE A 146 1.43 -0.28 -14.28
CA ILE A 146 1.84 1.00 -13.70
C ILE A 146 1.81 2.09 -14.78
N PHE A 147 2.48 1.88 -15.91
CA PHE A 147 2.63 2.95 -16.90
C PHE A 147 1.35 3.14 -17.71
N GLY A 148 0.88 4.38 -17.77
CA GLY A 148 -0.34 4.76 -18.49
C GLY A 148 -1.63 4.58 -17.71
N SER A 149 -1.59 4.00 -16.50
CA SER A 149 -2.78 3.82 -15.64
C SER A 149 -3.36 5.15 -15.14
N GLY A 150 -2.52 6.19 -15.03
CA GLY A 150 -2.89 7.49 -14.46
C GLY A 150 -3.24 7.44 -12.97
N GLY A 151 -3.61 8.60 -12.40
CA GLY A 151 -4.13 8.72 -11.03
C GLY A 151 -3.20 8.10 -9.98
N PHE A 152 -3.76 7.36 -9.01
CA PHE A 152 -2.99 6.68 -7.98
C PHE A 152 -2.35 5.37 -8.43
N GLU A 153 -2.75 4.81 -9.58
CA GLU A 153 -2.28 3.52 -10.10
C GLU A 153 -0.98 3.62 -10.92
N ASP A 154 -0.65 4.82 -11.38
CA ASP A 154 0.63 5.15 -12.01
C ASP A 154 1.77 5.24 -10.97
N LEU A 155 2.99 5.59 -11.41
CA LEU A 155 4.22 5.66 -10.63
C LEU A 155 4.02 6.19 -9.18
N PRO A 156 4.74 5.66 -8.18
CA PRO A 156 4.49 6.04 -6.79
C PRO A 156 4.64 7.55 -6.54
N ILE A 157 3.89 8.06 -5.57
CA ILE A 157 3.88 9.48 -5.19
C ILE A 157 4.62 9.63 -3.87
N ILE A 158 5.61 10.52 -3.82
CA ILE A 158 6.43 10.78 -2.65
C ILE A 158 6.37 12.24 -2.19
N LEU A 159 6.67 12.48 -0.93
CA LEU A 159 6.99 13.78 -0.37
C LEU A 159 8.42 14.19 -0.72
N HIS A 160 8.74 15.45 -0.45
CA HIS A 160 10.06 16.04 -0.71
C HIS A 160 11.18 15.39 0.10
N ASP A 161 10.87 14.75 1.22
CA ASP A 161 11.81 14.08 2.12
C ASP A 161 11.93 12.56 1.88
N GLY A 162 11.30 12.06 0.81
CA GLY A 162 11.32 10.66 0.41
C GLY A 162 10.22 9.79 1.02
N GLN A 163 9.38 10.31 1.92
CA GLN A 163 8.23 9.55 2.44
C GLN A 163 7.21 9.26 1.32
N VAL A 164 6.69 8.04 1.27
CA VAL A 164 5.78 7.61 0.19
C VAL A 164 4.33 7.89 0.59
N ILE A 165 3.63 8.75 -0.17
CA ILE A 165 2.21 9.10 0.03
C ILE A 165 1.30 8.03 -0.57
N ALA A 166 1.64 7.58 -1.79
CA ALA A 166 0.85 6.60 -2.52
C ALA A 166 1.76 5.57 -3.20
N GLY A 167 1.44 4.28 -3.02
CA GLY A 167 2.22 3.18 -3.59
C GLY A 167 3.32 2.63 -2.69
N ASN A 168 3.12 2.58 -1.37
CA ASN A 168 4.06 1.97 -0.42
C ASN A 168 4.51 0.55 -0.83
N HIS A 169 3.58 -0.36 -1.13
CA HIS A 169 3.92 -1.71 -1.59
C HIS A 169 4.68 -1.73 -2.93
N ARG A 170 4.39 -0.77 -3.82
CA ARG A 170 5.11 -0.64 -5.10
C ARG A 170 6.54 -0.21 -4.88
N ILE A 171 6.78 0.86 -4.12
CA ILE A 171 8.15 1.30 -3.80
C ILE A 171 8.90 0.16 -3.11
N GLN A 172 8.32 -0.50 -2.12
CA GLN A 172 8.99 -1.60 -1.45
C GLN A 172 9.33 -2.77 -2.39
N GLY A 173 8.42 -3.13 -3.31
CA GLY A 173 8.71 -4.12 -4.34
C GLY A 173 9.81 -3.67 -5.31
N MET A 174 9.82 -2.39 -5.69
CA MET A 174 10.83 -1.78 -6.57
C MET A 174 12.22 -1.73 -5.92
N LEU A 175 12.29 -1.46 -4.62
CA LEU A 175 13.53 -1.53 -3.84
C LEU A 175 14.07 -2.97 -3.76
N ASN A 176 13.18 -3.96 -3.83
CA ASN A 176 13.50 -5.38 -3.74
C ASN A 176 13.59 -6.07 -5.11
N PHE A 177 13.71 -5.33 -6.21
CA PHE A 177 13.70 -5.92 -7.55
C PHE A 177 14.76 -7.00 -7.73
N THR A 178 14.33 -8.13 -8.28
CA THR A 178 15.26 -9.10 -8.89
C THR A 178 15.94 -8.47 -10.11
N PRO A 179 17.11 -8.96 -10.54
CA PRO A 179 17.77 -8.47 -11.76
C PRO A 179 16.85 -8.47 -12.99
N LYS A 180 15.97 -9.48 -13.10
CA LYS A 180 14.96 -9.59 -14.16
C LYS A 180 13.95 -8.44 -14.09
N SER A 181 13.36 -8.20 -12.92
CA SER A 181 12.40 -7.11 -12.72
C SER A 181 13.04 -5.74 -12.90
N ARG A 182 14.29 -5.57 -12.43
CA ARG A 182 15.05 -4.35 -12.60
C ARG A 182 15.28 -4.03 -14.08
N PHE A 183 15.72 -5.01 -14.85
CA PHE A 183 15.89 -4.87 -16.29
C PHE A 183 14.57 -4.51 -16.99
N ALA A 184 13.47 -5.19 -16.63
CA ALA A 184 12.15 -4.89 -17.19
C ALA A 184 11.68 -3.47 -16.86
N TYR A 185 11.93 -3.01 -15.64
CA TYR A 185 11.65 -1.64 -15.20
C TYR A 185 12.47 -0.61 -15.97
N GLU A 186 13.79 -0.74 -16.02
CA GLU A 186 14.68 0.19 -16.73
C GLU A 186 14.34 0.29 -18.22
N ARG A 187 14.11 -0.86 -18.86
CA ARG A 187 13.70 -0.91 -20.27
C ARG A 187 12.38 -0.15 -20.48
N ALA A 188 11.39 -0.37 -19.63
CA ALA A 188 10.10 0.27 -19.78
C ALA A 188 10.13 1.78 -19.47
N ILE A 189 10.98 2.22 -18.54
CA ILE A 189 11.22 3.67 -18.32
C ILE A 189 11.86 4.30 -19.55
N LYS A 190 12.84 3.65 -20.17
CA LYS A 190 13.48 4.13 -21.40
C LYS A 190 12.48 4.19 -22.56
N GLU A 191 11.65 3.17 -22.73
CA GLU A 191 10.68 3.10 -23.81
C GLU A 191 9.55 4.14 -23.65
N TYR A 192 9.02 4.31 -22.44
CA TYR A 192 7.84 5.14 -22.19
C TYR A 192 8.18 6.61 -21.91
N TYR A 193 9.25 6.86 -21.14
CA TYR A 193 9.61 8.20 -20.68
C TYR A 193 10.88 8.75 -21.36
N HIS A 194 11.57 7.94 -22.17
CA HIS A 194 12.83 8.31 -22.82
C HIS A 194 13.91 8.77 -21.83
N ILE A 195 13.96 8.09 -20.67
CA ILE A 195 14.92 8.34 -19.60
C ILE A 195 15.79 7.11 -19.42
N ASP A 196 17.11 7.32 -19.40
CA ASP A 196 18.08 6.31 -18.99
C ASP A 196 18.33 6.44 -17.47
N LEU A 197 17.89 5.46 -16.69
CA LEU A 197 18.09 5.41 -15.24
C LEU A 197 19.40 4.71 -14.88
N LYS A 198 20.05 5.16 -13.81
CA LYS A 198 21.14 4.40 -13.18
C LYS A 198 20.59 3.25 -12.32
N PRO A 199 21.40 2.21 -12.03
CA PRO A 199 20.96 1.04 -11.26
C PRO A 199 20.37 1.36 -9.88
N ASP A 200 20.81 2.43 -9.22
CA ASP A 200 20.34 2.87 -7.90
C ASP A 200 19.23 3.94 -7.97
N GLU A 201 18.73 4.27 -9.16
CA GLU A 201 17.72 5.31 -9.38
C GLU A 201 16.34 4.71 -9.67
N LEU A 202 15.30 5.45 -9.25
CA LEU A 202 13.89 5.19 -9.54
C LEU A 202 13.21 6.49 -10.01
N LEU A 203 12.33 6.37 -11.00
CA LEU A 203 11.43 7.43 -11.41
C LEU A 203 10.17 7.39 -10.54
N VAL A 204 9.86 8.52 -9.90
CA VAL A 204 8.70 8.71 -9.02
C VAL A 204 7.96 9.99 -9.39
N ARG A 205 6.79 10.19 -8.79
CA ARG A 205 6.02 11.44 -8.88
C ARG A 205 6.10 12.19 -7.55
N LYS A 206 6.27 13.49 -7.60
CA LYS A 206 6.36 14.36 -6.41
C LYS A 206 5.43 15.56 -6.59
N PRO A 207 4.68 16.00 -5.56
CA PRO A 207 3.93 17.24 -5.61
C PRO A 207 4.80 18.41 -6.10
N ASN A 208 4.25 19.20 -7.03
CA ASN A 208 4.96 20.36 -7.58
C ASN A 208 5.14 21.51 -6.56
N LYS A 209 4.40 21.45 -5.44
CA LYS A 209 4.41 22.37 -4.32
C LYS A 209 4.45 21.57 -3.04
N ARG A 210 4.98 22.17 -1.98
CA ARG A 210 4.86 21.57 -0.65
C ARG A 210 3.39 21.53 -0.22
N LEU A 211 2.98 20.36 0.23
CA LEU A 211 1.66 20.10 0.74
C LEU A 211 1.64 20.32 2.26
N ASN A 212 0.53 20.83 2.77
CA ASN A 212 0.28 20.87 4.21
C ASN A 212 -0.21 19.49 4.72
N ASN A 213 -0.26 19.31 6.04
CA ASN A 213 -0.61 18.02 6.63
C ASN A 213 -2.00 17.51 6.21
N THR A 214 -2.98 18.40 6.06
CA THR A 214 -4.33 18.02 5.60
C THR A 214 -4.28 17.51 4.17
N GLU A 215 -3.59 18.19 3.27
CA GLU A 215 -3.43 17.74 1.88
C GLU A 215 -2.70 16.39 1.79
N ILE A 216 -1.63 16.20 2.58
CA ILE A 216 -0.88 14.94 2.63
C ILE A 216 -1.77 13.80 3.13
N ASN A 217 -2.50 14.02 4.23
CA ASN A 217 -3.40 13.01 4.79
C ASN A 217 -4.53 12.67 3.82
N ASN A 218 -5.11 13.66 3.14
CA ASN A 218 -6.17 13.46 2.16
C ASN A 218 -5.65 12.64 0.97
N LEU A 219 -4.48 12.97 0.42
CA LEU A 219 -3.86 12.17 -0.66
C LEU A 219 -3.57 10.74 -0.23
N ALA A 220 -3.02 10.55 0.97
CA ALA A 220 -2.74 9.23 1.52
C ALA A 220 -4.03 8.41 1.68
N ALA A 221 -5.10 9.00 2.22
CA ALA A 221 -6.39 8.35 2.38
C ALA A 221 -7.02 7.99 1.02
N SER A 222 -7.07 8.95 0.08
CA SER A 222 -7.66 8.73 -1.25
C SER A 222 -6.90 7.71 -2.09
N SER A 223 -5.59 7.58 -1.91
CA SER A 223 -4.81 6.52 -2.58
C SER A 223 -5.25 5.10 -2.23
N ASN A 224 -6.03 4.95 -1.14
CA ASN A 224 -6.59 3.68 -0.67
C ASN A 224 -8.08 3.51 -1.00
N GLN A 225 -8.72 4.49 -1.64
CA GLN A 225 -10.15 4.46 -1.93
C GLN A 225 -10.53 3.28 -2.84
N GLY A 226 -11.54 2.50 -2.44
CA GLY A 226 -11.97 1.28 -3.15
C GLY A 226 -11.10 0.05 -2.91
N ARG A 227 -10.08 0.14 -2.04
CA ARG A 227 -9.18 -0.96 -1.64
C ARG A 227 -9.18 -1.13 -0.12
N PHE A 228 -10.39 -1.18 0.44
CA PHE A 228 -10.58 -1.25 1.88
C PHE A 228 -10.48 -2.69 2.37
N ASN A 229 -9.62 -2.92 3.37
CA ASN A 229 -9.49 -4.22 4.03
C ASN A 229 -10.45 -4.33 5.24
N SER A 230 -11.07 -3.21 5.64
CA SER A 230 -12.03 -3.14 6.75
C SER A 230 -13.01 -1.98 6.59
N GLU A 231 -14.18 -2.07 7.25
CA GLU A 231 -15.15 -0.97 7.32
C GLU A 231 -14.58 0.28 8.01
N SER A 232 -13.64 0.11 8.94
CA SER A 232 -12.95 1.23 9.59
C SER A 232 -12.10 2.03 8.60
N ASP A 233 -11.35 1.34 7.72
CA ASP A 233 -10.52 1.99 6.71
C ASP A 233 -11.39 2.68 5.65
N HIS A 234 -12.54 2.08 5.31
CA HIS A 234 -13.54 2.69 4.45
C HIS A 234 -14.09 3.98 5.05
N ALA A 235 -14.51 3.93 6.31
CA ALA A 235 -15.08 5.06 7.02
C ALA A 235 -14.07 6.25 7.09
N ILE A 236 -12.81 5.98 7.41
CA ILE A 236 -11.73 6.97 7.44
C ILE A 236 -11.54 7.67 6.08
N ALA A 237 -11.49 6.89 4.99
CA ALA A 237 -11.32 7.43 3.66
C ALA A 237 -12.50 8.30 3.24
N VAL A 238 -13.72 7.86 3.58
CA VAL A 238 -14.95 8.61 3.36
C VAL A 238 -14.95 9.93 4.14
N LEU A 239 -14.60 9.93 5.42
CA LEU A 239 -14.48 11.14 6.23
C LEU A 239 -13.46 12.12 5.63
N SER A 240 -12.29 11.62 5.24
CA SER A 240 -11.21 12.44 4.64
C SER A 240 -11.67 13.07 3.32
N HIS A 241 -12.37 12.31 2.47
CA HIS A 241 -12.88 12.80 1.19
C HIS A 241 -13.89 13.95 1.35
N TYR A 242 -14.82 13.85 2.30
CA TYR A 242 -15.89 14.85 2.48
C TYR A 242 -15.54 15.96 3.48
N GLU A 243 -14.38 15.94 4.14
CA GLU A 243 -14.06 16.85 5.26
C GLU A 243 -14.24 18.33 4.90
N ALA A 244 -13.75 18.75 3.72
CA ALA A 244 -13.86 20.14 3.27
C ALA A 244 -15.33 20.60 3.20
N LYS A 245 -16.21 19.77 2.62
CA LYS A 245 -17.65 20.04 2.50
C LYS A 245 -18.36 19.95 3.84
N LEU A 246 -17.93 19.04 4.72
CA LEU A 246 -18.46 18.90 6.08
C LEU A 246 -18.18 20.14 6.94
N LYS A 247 -17.01 20.77 6.79
CA LYS A 247 -16.69 22.04 7.46
C LYS A 247 -17.53 23.21 6.95
N GLU A 248 -17.96 23.15 5.69
CA GLU A 248 -18.84 24.15 5.05
C GLU A 248 -20.34 23.87 5.30
N LEU A 249 -20.69 22.70 5.83
CA LEU A 249 -22.08 22.27 6.00
C LEU A 249 -22.78 23.05 7.13
N ASP A 250 -24.03 23.46 6.89
CA ASP A 250 -24.85 24.13 7.90
C ASP A 250 -24.98 23.26 9.17
N GLN A 251 -24.90 23.90 10.35
CA GLN A 251 -25.03 23.25 11.64
C GLN A 251 -26.45 22.69 11.88
N LYS A 252 -27.46 23.19 11.15
CA LYS A 252 -28.85 22.69 11.24
C LYS A 252 -29.36 22.28 9.87
N LEU A 253 -29.51 20.97 9.66
CA LEU A 253 -30.18 20.41 8.49
C LEU A 253 -31.66 20.18 8.81
N ASN A 254 -32.54 20.95 8.17
CA ASN A 254 -33.98 20.77 8.29
C ASN A 254 -34.49 19.79 7.22
N ALA A 255 -35.25 18.79 7.63
CA ALA A 255 -35.82 17.79 6.74
C ALA A 255 -37.12 17.23 7.31
N ASP A 256 -38.11 17.02 6.45
CA ASP A 256 -39.44 16.52 6.86
C ASP A 256 -39.47 15.01 7.13
N SER A 257 -38.37 14.30 6.80
CA SER A 257 -38.21 12.86 7.06
C SER A 257 -36.75 12.43 7.01
N ILE A 258 -36.43 11.28 7.59
CA ILE A 258 -35.10 10.64 7.51
C ILE A 258 -34.69 10.39 6.05
N TYR A 259 -35.64 10.00 5.20
CA TYR A 259 -35.37 9.77 3.77
C TYR A 259 -35.01 11.07 3.04
N SER A 260 -35.66 12.19 3.39
CA SER A 260 -35.31 13.50 2.85
C SER A 260 -33.95 13.97 3.39
N LEU A 261 -33.71 13.79 4.69
CA LEU A 261 -32.46 14.16 5.35
C LEU A 261 -31.24 13.49 4.70
N LYS A 262 -31.26 12.17 4.50
CA LYS A 262 -30.12 11.46 3.89
C LYS A 262 -29.77 11.99 2.49
N ASN A 263 -30.79 12.41 1.73
CA ASN A 263 -30.62 12.96 0.39
C ASN A 263 -30.16 14.42 0.41
N ILE A 264 -30.62 15.22 1.39
CA ILE A 264 -30.14 16.59 1.63
C ILE A 264 -28.65 16.57 2.01
N VAL A 265 -28.25 15.67 2.90
CA VAL A 265 -26.83 15.47 3.26
C VAL A 265 -26.02 15.13 2.02
N ALA A 266 -26.45 14.13 1.26
CA ALA A 266 -25.75 13.71 0.04
C ALA A 266 -25.63 14.84 -0.98
N LYS A 267 -26.70 15.62 -1.21
CA LYS A 267 -26.68 16.76 -2.12
C LYS A 267 -25.73 17.88 -1.68
N ASN A 268 -25.70 18.21 -0.39
CA ASN A 268 -24.84 19.27 0.11
C ASN A 268 -23.35 18.86 0.10
N LEU A 269 -23.08 17.60 0.41
CA LEU A 269 -21.73 17.05 0.40
C LEU A 269 -21.23 16.67 -1.00
N ASN A 270 -22.10 16.68 -2.01
CA ASN A 270 -21.72 16.41 -3.39
C ASN A 270 -20.73 17.47 -3.90
N PHE A 271 -19.63 17.02 -4.47
CA PHE A 271 -18.62 17.90 -5.06
C PHE A 271 -19.06 18.41 -6.42
N ASP A 272 -19.65 17.53 -7.24
CA ASP A 272 -20.11 17.82 -8.60
C ASP A 272 -21.64 17.77 -8.67
N LYS A 273 -22.26 18.77 -9.31
CA LYS A 273 -23.71 18.82 -9.54
C LYS A 273 -24.18 17.85 -10.63
N ALA A 274 -23.28 17.39 -11.51
CA ALA A 274 -23.58 16.49 -12.61
C ALA A 274 -23.51 14.99 -12.22
N THR A 275 -22.80 14.64 -11.15
CA THR A 275 -22.79 13.27 -10.62
C THR A 275 -23.92 13.01 -9.63
N HIS A 276 -24.47 11.79 -9.65
CA HIS A 276 -25.41 11.34 -8.63
C HIS A 276 -24.72 11.34 -7.25
N PRO A 277 -25.30 11.99 -6.24
CA PRO A 277 -24.72 12.02 -4.89
C PRO A 277 -24.56 10.60 -4.32
N ASN A 278 -23.39 10.29 -3.75
CA ASN A 278 -23.21 9.04 -3.03
C ASN A 278 -23.86 9.13 -1.65
N VAL A 279 -25.09 8.64 -1.54
CA VAL A 279 -25.91 8.73 -0.33
C VAL A 279 -25.29 7.96 0.84
N GLY A 280 -24.69 6.78 0.59
CA GLY A 280 -24.08 5.96 1.64
C GLY A 280 -22.89 6.69 2.28
N ASP A 281 -21.89 7.02 1.46
CA ASP A 281 -20.65 7.60 1.95
C ASP A 281 -20.86 9.00 2.54
N SER A 282 -21.74 9.81 1.95
CA SER A 282 -22.04 11.15 2.47
C SER A 282 -22.62 11.10 3.89
N ASN A 283 -23.54 10.16 4.15
CA ASN A 283 -24.14 10.01 5.48
C ASN A 283 -23.19 9.35 6.47
N LEU A 284 -22.35 8.41 6.02
CA LEU A 284 -21.27 7.84 6.83
C LEU A 284 -20.26 8.91 7.25
N ALA A 285 -19.86 9.80 6.32
CA ALA A 285 -18.96 10.91 6.60
C ALA A 285 -19.55 11.87 7.64
N LEU A 286 -20.83 12.23 7.49
CA LEU A 286 -21.52 13.09 8.45
C LEU A 286 -21.59 12.45 9.85
N LEU A 287 -21.90 11.14 9.91
CA LEU A 287 -21.93 10.40 11.17
C LEU A 287 -20.55 10.46 11.85
N MET A 288 -19.49 10.12 11.12
CA MET A 288 -18.12 10.13 11.65
C MET A 288 -17.64 11.51 12.07
N PHE A 289 -17.98 12.55 11.32
CA PHE A 289 -17.61 13.92 11.64
C PHE A 289 -18.17 14.36 12.99
N ASN A 290 -19.38 13.89 13.32
CA ASN A 290 -20.11 14.21 14.55
C ASN A 290 -19.98 13.16 15.66
N MET A 291 -19.29 12.04 15.42
CA MET A 291 -19.07 11.04 16.48
C MET A 291 -18.29 11.70 17.63
N PRO A 292 -18.74 11.53 18.90
CA PRO A 292 -18.03 12.07 20.04
C PRO A 292 -16.62 11.47 20.09
N ARG A 293 -15.61 12.33 19.95
CA ARG A 293 -14.21 11.94 20.08
C ARG A 293 -13.90 11.86 21.58
N THR A 294 -14.20 10.72 22.18
CA THR A 294 -13.86 10.50 23.58
C THR A 294 -12.34 10.52 23.74
N LYS A 295 -11.82 11.48 24.52
CA LYS A 295 -10.61 11.20 25.29
C LYS A 295 -10.96 9.99 26.16
N THR A 296 -10.20 8.89 26.05
CA THR A 296 -10.39 7.60 26.74
C THR A 296 -11.38 6.60 26.12
N GLN A 297 -10.83 5.53 25.54
CA GLN A 297 -11.20 4.17 25.95
C GLN A 297 -9.99 3.57 26.67
N GLY A 298 -9.99 3.76 27.98
CA GLY A 298 -9.21 2.93 28.89
C GLY A 298 -9.89 1.57 28.97
N ILE A 299 -9.31 0.60 28.26
CA ILE A 299 -9.15 -0.78 28.70
C ILE A 299 -7.65 -1.07 28.55
#